data_AF-A0A945EZW2-F1
#
_entry.id   AF-A0A945EZW2-F1
#
_cell.length_a   1.000
_cell.length_b   1.000
_cell.length_c   1.000
_cell.angle_alpha   90.00
_cell.angle_beta   90.00
_cell.angle_gamma   90.00
#
_symmetry.space_group_name_H-M   'P 1'
#
loop_
_entity.id
_entity.type
_entity.pdbx_description
1 polymer ?
#
loop_
_entity_poly.entity_id
_entity_poly.type
_entity_poly.pdbx_seq_one_letter_code
_entity_poly.pdbx_strand_id
1 'polypeptide(L)' 'MLNELKLANAIISGDEKKIKELIQNEIIDLNFRDNLGISALDLAIDKKNIKIIDYLLASGADFRK' A
#
# COMPACT_ATOMS: atom_id res chain seq x y z
N MET A 1 -11.13 -4.27 -5.10
CA MET A 1 -10.59 -3.50 -6.25
C MET A 1 -10.59 -1.97 -6.06
N LEU A 2 -11.68 -1.34 -5.59
CA LEU A 2 -11.73 0.12 -5.41
C LEU A 2 -10.82 0.61 -4.26
N ASN A 3 -10.76 -0.12 -3.15
CA ASN A 3 -10.03 0.31 -1.96
C ASN A 3 -8.51 0.17 -2.15
N GLU A 4 -8.09 -0.87 -2.85
CA GLU A 4 -6.73 -1.18 -3.28
C GLU A 4 -6.23 -0.10 -4.26
N LEU A 5 -7.09 0.34 -5.19
CA LEU A 5 -6.79 1.48 -6.08
C LEU A 5 -6.64 2.79 -5.29
N LYS A 6 -7.53 3.06 -4.33
CA LYS A 6 -7.39 4.24 -3.44
C LYS A 6 -6.08 4.19 -2.65
N LEU A 7 -5.72 3.02 -2.14
CA LEU A 7 -4.48 2.80 -1.40
C LEU A 7 -3.26 3.02 -2.31
N ALA A 8 -3.25 2.45 -3.52
CA ALA A 8 -2.19 2.66 -4.50
C ALA A 8 -2.00 4.14 -4.82
N ASN A 9 -3.08 4.89 -5.05
CA ASN A 9 -3.02 6.33 -5.31
C ASN A 9 -2.46 7.10 -4.12
N ALA A 10 -2.85 6.75 -2.90
CA ALA A 10 -2.32 7.38 -1.68
C ALA A 10 -0.83 7.09 -1.48
N ILE A 11 -0.36 5.89 -1.83
CA ILE A 11 1.07 5.53 -1.81
C ILE A 11 1.84 6.33 -2.86
N ILE A 12 1.31 6.43 -4.08
CA ILE A 12 1.93 7.17 -5.19
C ILE A 12 2.04 8.66 -4.85
N SER A 13 1.03 9.25 -4.19
CA SER A 13 1.05 10.65 -3.75
C SER A 13 1.86 10.87 -2.47
N GLY A 14 2.21 9.81 -1.74
CA GLY A 14 2.90 9.89 -0.45
C GLY A 14 2.02 10.38 0.70
N ASP A 15 0.69 10.29 0.58
CA ASP A 15 -0.25 10.73 1.62
C ASP A 15 -0.31 9.72 2.78
N GLU A 16 0.67 9.83 3.68
CA GLU A 16 0.79 8.97 4.87
C GLU A 16 -0.48 8.95 5.73
N LYS A 17 -1.20 10.07 5.82
CA LYS A 17 -2.44 10.16 6.61
C LYS A 17 -3.53 9.33 5.95
N LYS A 18 -3.71 9.49 4.64
CA LYS A 18 -4.71 8.73 3.89
C LYS A 18 -4.42 7.24 3.89
N ILE A 19 -3.16 6.84 3.77
CA ILE A 19 -2.74 5.43 3.86
C ILE A 19 -3.18 4.85 5.20
N LYS A 20 -2.89 5.53 6.32
CA LYS A 20 -3.29 5.09 7.67
C LYS A 20 -4.80 4.99 7.81
N GLU A 21 -5.54 6.00 7.34
CA GLU A 21 -7.01 5.99 7.37
C GLU A 21 -7.60 4.82 6.60
N LEU A 22 -7.08 4.52 5.40
CA LEU A 22 -7.57 3.43 4.56
C LEU A 22 -7.31 2.08 5.20
N ILE A 23 -6.08 1.84 5.67
CA ILE A 23 -5.68 0.56 6.26
C ILE A 23 -6.42 0.28 7.58
N GLN A 24 -6.72 1.32 8.37
CA GLN A 24 -7.41 1.15 9.65
C GLN A 24 -8.93 1.00 9.53
N ASN A 25 -9.55 1.62 8.53
CA ASN A 25 -11.01 1.74 8.47
C ASN A 25 -11.65 0.91 7.35
N GLU A 26 -10.88 0.47 6.35
CA GLU A 26 -11.38 -0.33 5.24
C GLU A 26 -10.79 -1.74 5.29
N ILE A 27 -11.56 -2.74 4.83
CA ILE A 27 -11.02 -4.08 4.57
C ILE A 27 -10.26 -4.01 3.24
N ILE A 28 -8.92 -4.06 3.32
CA ILE A 28 -8.03 -3.99 2.17
C ILE A 28 -7.10 -5.20 2.22
N ASP A 29 -7.03 -5.95 1.11
CA ASP A 29 -5.94 -6.90 0.91
C ASP A 29 -4.66 -6.12 0.64
N LEU A 30 -3.69 -6.16 1.54
CA LEU A 30 -2.41 -5.44 1.37
C LEU A 30 -1.45 -6.13 0.41
N ASN A 31 -1.73 -7.37 0.03
CA ASN A 31 -0.90 -8.16 -0.89
C ASN A 31 -1.49 -8.20 -2.31
N PHE A 32 -2.48 -7.33 -2.59
CA PHE A 32 -3.03 -7.22 -3.92
C PHE A 32 -1.92 -6.88 -4.92
N ARG A 33 -2.09 -7.40 -6.13
CA ARG A 33 -1.27 -7.04 -7.29
C ARG A 33 -2.18 -6.52 -8.38
N ASP A 34 -1.76 -5.44 -9.04
CA ASP A 34 -2.45 -4.95 -10.21
C ASP A 34 -2.22 -5.87 -11.43
N ASN A 35 -2.75 -5.48 -12.59
CA ASN A 35 -2.62 -6.25 -13.83
C ASN A 35 -1.16 -6.36 -14.34
N LEU A 36 -0.24 -5.56 -13.80
CA LEU A 36 1.19 -5.60 -14.10
C LEU A 36 1.97 -6.38 -13.04
N GLY A 37 1.28 -6.94 -12.03
CA GLY A 37 1.91 -7.65 -10.93
C GLY A 37 2.46 -6.73 -9.83
N ILE A 38 2.17 -5.43 -9.88
CA ILE A 38 2.70 -4.43 -8.94
C ILE A 38 1.85 -4.40 -7.67
N SER A 39 2.51 -4.54 -6.52
CA SER A 39 1.89 -4.47 -5.19
C SER A 39 2.00 -3.07 -4.55
N ALA A 40 1.28 -2.87 -3.45
CA ALA A 40 1.43 -1.70 -2.60
C ALA A 40 2.88 -1.49 -2.11
N LEU A 41 3.58 -2.59 -1.81
CA LEU A 41 4.98 -2.54 -1.37
C LEU A 41 5.90 -2.10 -2.51
N ASP A 42 5.69 -2.62 -3.73
CA ASP A 42 6.48 -2.26 -4.90
C ASP A 42 6.37 -0.75 -5.19
N LEU A 43 5.16 -0.20 -5.08
CA LEU A 43 4.93 1.23 -5.22
C LEU A 43 5.67 2.04 -4.13
N ALA A 44 5.62 1.60 -2.88
CA ALA A 44 6.30 2.29 -1.78
C ALA A 44 7.84 2.27 -1.93
N ILE A 45 8.39 1.15 -2.45
CA ILE A 45 9.80 0.99 -2.79
C ILE A 45 10.20 1.93 -3.93
N ASP A 46 9.41 1.99 -5.01
CA ASP A 46 9.64 2.92 -6.13
C ASP A 46 9.69 4.38 -5.65
N LYS A 47 8.80 4.75 -4.73
CA LYS A 47 8.79 6.09 -4.10
C LYS A 47 9.89 6.32 -3.09
N LYS A 48 10.71 5.31 -2.76
CA LYS A 48 11.78 5.36 -1.76
C LYS A 48 11.29 5.89 -0.40
N ASN A 49 10.01 5.66 -0.09
CA ASN A 49 9.42 6.15 1.16
C ASN A 49 9.46 5.05 2.22
N ILE A 50 10.57 4.99 2.95
CA ILE A 50 10.82 3.99 3.99
C ILE A 50 9.71 3.96 5.04
N LYS A 51 9.14 5.12 5.41
CA LYS A 51 8.06 5.17 6.40
C LYS A 51 6.80 4.44 5.94
N ILE A 52 6.45 4.56 4.66
CA ILE A 52 5.31 3.84 4.08
C ILE A 52 5.61 2.35 4.00
N ILE A 53 6.83 1.98 3.60
CA ILE A 53 7.28 0.58 3.57
C ILE A 53 7.12 -0.06 4.95
N ASP A 54 7.69 0.58 5.98
CA ASP A 54 7.62 0.10 7.36
C ASP A 54 6.17 -0.03 7.84
N TYR A 55 5.32 0.95 7.50
CA TYR A 55 3.91 0.92 7.89
C TYR A 55 3.13 -0.22 7.22
N LEU A 56 3.34 -0.45 5.91
CA LEU A 56 2.70 -1.55 5.19
C LEU A 56 3.13 -2.92 5.76
N LEU A 57 4.43 -3.10 6.01
CA LEU A 57 4.97 -4.32 6.62
C LEU A 57 4.41 -4.54 8.03
N ALA A 58 4.39 -3.50 8.87
CA ALA A 58 3.81 -3.57 10.21
C ALA A 58 2.30 -3.85 10.19
N SER A 59 1.62 -3.50 9.11
CA SER A 59 0.19 -3.78 8.89
C SER A 59 -0.08 -5.18 8.31
N GLY A 60 0.97 -5.99 8.08
CA GLY A 60 0.86 -7.38 7.63
C GLY A 60 0.98 -7.59 6.13
N ALA A 61 1.43 -6.58 5.37
CA ALA A 61 1.85 -6.80 3.98
C ALA A 61 3.08 -7.71 3.94
N ASP A 62 3.13 -8.64 3.00
CA ASP A 62 4.23 -9.58 2.76
C ASP A 62 4.76 -9.38 1.34
N PHE A 63 6.09 -9.32 1.22
CA PHE A 63 6.76 -9.23 -0.08
C PHE A 63 6.76 -10.55 -0.87
N ARG A 64 6.37 -11.67 -0.22
CA ARG A 64 6.43 -13.03 -0.80
C ARG A 64 5.09 -13.57 -1.29
N LYS A 65 4.00 -12.84 -1.10
CA LYS A 65 2.65 -13.25 -1.51
C LYS A 65 2.13 -12.45 -2.70
#